data_AF-A0A1U7N3A4-F1
#
_entry.id   AF-A0A1U7N3A4-F1
#
_cell.length_a   1.000
_cell.length_b   1.000
_cell.length_c   1.000
_cell.angle_alpha   90.00
_cell.angle_beta   90.00
_cell.angle_gamma   90.00
#
_symmetry.space_group_name_H-M   'P 1'
#
loop_
_entity.id
_entity.type
_entity.pdbx_description
1 polymer ?
#
loop_
_entity_poly.entity_id
_entity_poly.type
_entity_poly.pdbx_seq_one_letter_code
_entity_poly.pdbx_strand_id
1 'polypeptide(L)'
;MPCQISYQDDTVELETAEELFVALELTPIEADKEILSQIGEGMLELVTTDEQFLLILEKVLDTRGASKQPYLKCFGTQLSQVVTKGSTLFKGLSLLANEADQEYFLNSLGQEVIRKSIANVNDLVEALTWLYGKMDILFIELIGWDFVLKFINSGRSLGAIMKVLSQEEEKELLERMGWPSVINCIQDADDLMAAFIGLEQESDRLLIDKLVEFNKLQAVIPSVAELDRVCRRGLGAEDITYLRETYQKLLVA
;
A
#
# COMPACT_ATOMS: atom_id res chain seq x y z
N MET A 1 -3.17 29.07 19.00
CA MET A 1 -3.65 30.46 18.95
C MET A 1 -4.43 30.60 17.64
N PRO A 2 -5.32 31.59 17.46
CA PRO A 2 -5.92 31.79 16.13
C PRO A 2 -4.82 32.07 15.11
N CYS A 3 -4.88 31.41 13.95
CA CYS A 3 -3.93 31.57 12.86
C CYS A 3 -4.44 32.66 11.91
N GLN A 4 -3.69 33.75 11.78
CA GLN A 4 -4.10 34.87 10.96
C GLN A 4 -3.54 34.74 9.55
N ILE A 5 -4.41 34.78 8.54
CA ILE A 5 -4.03 34.80 7.12
C ILE A 5 -4.50 36.11 6.48
N SER A 6 -3.72 36.60 5.51
CA SER A 6 -4.05 37.78 4.72
C SER A 6 -3.99 37.43 3.23
N TYR A 7 -4.98 37.89 2.48
CA TYR A 7 -5.00 37.78 1.03
C TYR A 7 -5.61 39.05 0.44
N GLN A 8 -4.88 39.68 -0.49
CA GLN A 8 -5.20 41.02 -0.99
C GLN A 8 -5.27 42.03 0.17
N ASP A 9 -6.45 42.62 0.44
CA ASP A 9 -6.68 43.60 1.49
C ASP A 9 -7.51 43.04 2.67
N ASP A 10 -7.87 41.75 2.62
CA ASP A 10 -8.66 41.08 3.65
C ASP A 10 -7.76 40.23 4.55
N THR A 11 -7.98 40.35 5.86
CA THR A 11 -7.31 39.55 6.88
C THR A 11 -8.36 38.78 7.70
N VAL A 12 -8.15 37.48 7.84
CA VAL A 12 -9.06 36.57 8.54
C VAL A 12 -8.29 35.78 9.59
N GLU A 13 -8.91 35.57 10.74
CA GLU A 13 -8.43 34.66 11.77
C GLU A 13 -9.09 33.28 11.56
N LEU A 14 -8.26 32.24 11.50
CA LEU A 14 -8.68 30.85 11.41
C LEU A 14 -8.48 30.20 12.78
N GLU A 15 -9.50 29.49 13.24
CA GLU A 15 -9.48 28.71 14.48
C GLU A 15 -9.61 27.21 14.21
N THR A 16 -10.10 26.82 13.03
CA THR A 16 -10.45 25.43 12.71
C THR A 16 -9.98 24.99 11.32
N ALA A 17 -9.90 23.67 11.13
CA ALA A 17 -9.66 23.08 9.82
C ALA A 17 -10.77 23.43 8.81
N GLU A 18 -12.03 23.50 9.26
CA GLU A 18 -13.17 23.84 8.41
C GLU A 18 -13.07 25.28 7.88
N GLU A 19 -12.64 26.24 8.71
CA GLU A 19 -12.39 27.62 8.26
C GLU A 19 -11.22 27.69 7.28
N LEU A 20 -10.16 26.91 7.51
CA LEU A 20 -9.06 26.78 6.54
C LEU A 20 -9.55 26.20 5.21
N PHE A 21 -10.38 25.16 5.24
CA PHE A 21 -10.97 24.57 4.03
C PHE A 21 -11.76 25.62 3.24
N VAL A 22 -12.64 26.37 3.93
CA VAL A 22 -13.43 27.43 3.30
C VAL A 22 -12.55 28.54 2.75
N ALA A 23 -11.51 28.95 3.47
CA ALA A 23 -10.56 29.95 2.99
C ALA A 23 -9.90 29.50 1.67
N LEU A 24 -9.40 28.26 1.61
CA LEU A 24 -8.82 27.66 0.40
C LEU A 24 -9.84 27.39 -0.71
N GLU A 25 -11.13 27.34 -0.40
CA GLU A 25 -12.21 27.19 -1.39
C GLU A 25 -12.61 28.53 -2.01
N LEU A 26 -12.60 29.60 -1.21
CA LEU A 26 -12.99 30.94 -1.66
C LEU A 26 -11.88 31.68 -2.38
N THR A 27 -10.62 31.30 -2.19
CA THR A 27 -9.47 31.90 -2.90
C THR A 27 -9.09 31.15 -4.18
N PRO A 28 -8.51 31.83 -5.19
CA PRO A 28 -7.94 31.16 -6.36
C PRO A 28 -6.85 30.16 -5.96
N ILE A 29 -6.72 29.06 -6.70
CA ILE A 29 -5.75 27.99 -6.41
C ILE A 29 -4.31 28.51 -6.36
N GLU A 30 -3.99 29.55 -7.13
CA GLU A 30 -2.68 30.19 -7.13
C GLU A 30 -2.32 30.83 -5.78
N ALA A 31 -3.34 31.19 -4.97
CA ALA A 31 -3.19 31.77 -3.64
C ALA A 31 -2.96 30.72 -2.53
N ASP A 32 -3.29 29.44 -2.76
CA ASP A 32 -3.15 28.37 -1.76
C ASP A 32 -1.73 28.35 -1.16
N LYS A 33 -0.70 28.51 -1.99
CA LYS A 33 0.69 28.52 -1.53
C LYS A 33 1.01 29.69 -0.62
N GLU A 34 0.47 30.86 -0.93
CA GLU A 34 0.64 32.07 -0.12
C GLU A 34 -0.05 31.90 1.24
N ILE A 35 -1.29 31.43 1.25
CA ILE A 35 -2.07 31.16 2.46
C ILE A 35 -1.37 30.11 3.34
N LEU A 36 -0.99 28.96 2.76
CA LEU A 36 -0.28 27.90 3.48
C LEU A 36 1.07 28.36 4.03
N SER A 37 1.78 29.25 3.32
CA SER A 37 3.06 29.79 3.80
C SER A 37 2.91 30.69 5.03
N GLN A 38 1.78 31.39 5.17
CA GLN A 38 1.47 32.21 6.34
C GLN A 38 1.14 31.36 7.57
N ILE A 39 0.48 30.21 7.36
CA ILE A 39 0.19 29.24 8.43
C ILE A 39 1.48 28.55 8.89
N GLY A 40 2.30 28.10 7.94
CA GLY A 40 3.58 27.46 8.21
C GLY A 40 3.47 26.30 9.19
N GLU A 41 4.40 26.22 10.14
CA GLU A 41 4.44 25.17 11.19
C GLU A 41 3.28 25.25 12.20
N GLY A 42 2.46 26.31 12.16
CA GLY A 42 1.26 26.47 12.99
C GLY A 42 0.07 25.62 12.55
N MET A 43 0.20 24.82 11.48
CA MET A 43 -0.89 24.03 10.91
C MET A 43 -1.58 23.09 11.92
N LEU A 44 -0.84 22.55 12.89
CA LEU A 44 -1.40 21.69 13.93
C LEU A 44 -2.33 22.41 14.91
N GLU A 45 -2.35 23.75 14.92
CA GLU A 45 -3.35 24.48 15.68
C GLU A 45 -4.73 24.44 15.01
N LEU A 46 -4.77 24.20 13.69
CA LEU A 46 -6.00 24.14 12.88
C LEU A 46 -6.40 22.68 12.59
N VAL A 47 -5.42 21.85 12.20
CA VAL A 47 -5.60 20.48 11.75
C VAL A 47 -5.04 19.53 12.81
N THR A 48 -5.93 18.94 13.62
CA THR A 48 -5.55 18.17 14.81
C THR A 48 -5.85 16.68 14.69
N THR A 49 -6.56 16.27 13.64
CA THR A 49 -7.03 14.89 13.45
C THR A 49 -6.71 14.37 12.05
N ASP A 50 -6.67 13.04 11.90
CA ASP A 50 -6.51 12.35 10.62
C ASP A 50 -7.57 12.77 9.59
N GLU A 51 -8.82 12.91 10.03
CA GLU A 51 -9.94 13.28 9.16
C GLU A 51 -9.79 14.71 8.63
N GLN A 52 -9.39 15.65 9.50
CA GLN A 52 -9.11 17.04 9.09
C GLN A 52 -7.89 17.10 8.17
N PHE A 53 -6.86 16.30 8.42
CA PHE A 53 -5.69 16.25 7.55
C PHE A 53 -6.07 15.83 6.13
N LEU A 54 -6.88 14.78 6.00
CA LEU A 54 -7.36 14.31 4.70
C LEU A 54 -8.31 15.31 4.04
N LEU A 55 -9.20 15.95 4.79
CA LEU A 55 -10.13 16.97 4.29
C LEU A 55 -9.36 18.10 3.58
N ILE A 56 -8.32 18.62 4.23
CA ILE A 56 -7.52 19.69 3.65
C ILE A 56 -6.63 19.15 2.52
N LEU A 57 -6.05 17.95 2.66
CA LEU A 57 -5.23 17.36 1.60
C LEU A 57 -6.01 17.13 0.30
N GLU A 58 -7.27 16.69 0.40
CA GLU A 58 -8.18 16.51 -0.72
C GLU A 58 -8.42 17.85 -1.43
N LYS A 59 -8.64 18.92 -0.66
CA LYS A 59 -8.92 20.27 -1.18
C LYS A 59 -7.71 20.98 -1.78
N VAL A 60 -6.57 20.95 -1.09
CA VAL A 60 -5.38 21.74 -1.43
C VAL A 60 -5.00 21.42 -2.86
N LEU A 61 -5.01 22.39 -3.77
CA LEU A 61 -4.62 22.17 -5.15
C LEU A 61 -5.43 21.06 -5.86
N ASP A 62 -6.73 21.30 -5.97
CA ASP A 62 -7.74 20.49 -6.70
C ASP A 62 -7.41 20.23 -8.20
N THR A 63 -6.32 20.82 -8.71
CA THR A 63 -5.80 20.50 -10.04
C THR A 63 -4.99 19.19 -10.02
N ARG A 64 -5.42 18.21 -10.82
CA ARG A 64 -4.63 17.01 -11.12
C ARG A 64 -3.19 17.40 -11.50
N GLY A 65 -2.22 16.85 -10.76
CA GLY A 65 -0.79 17.05 -10.99
C GLY A 65 -0.16 18.24 -10.24
N ALA A 66 -0.93 19.02 -9.49
CA ALA A 66 -0.37 20.04 -8.62
C ALA A 66 0.31 19.41 -7.38
N SER A 67 1.49 19.92 -7.03
CA SER A 67 2.29 19.37 -5.93
C SER A 67 1.69 19.72 -4.57
N LYS A 68 1.34 18.70 -3.78
CA LYS A 68 0.79 18.82 -2.42
C LYS A 68 1.85 19.13 -1.35
N GLN A 69 3.15 19.14 -1.72
CA GLN A 69 4.24 19.46 -0.80
C GLN A 69 4.09 20.76 0.01
N PRO A 70 3.55 21.88 -0.52
CA PRO A 70 3.38 23.10 0.29
C PRO A 70 2.55 22.86 1.55
N TYR A 71 1.47 22.07 1.44
CA TYR A 71 0.64 21.70 2.59
C TYR A 71 1.35 20.71 3.51
N LEU A 72 2.01 19.69 2.97
CA LEU A 72 2.77 18.74 3.79
C LEU A 72 3.89 19.43 4.59
N LYS A 73 4.55 20.44 4.01
CA LYS A 73 5.59 21.25 4.67
C LYS A 73 5.07 22.03 5.88
N CYS A 74 3.79 22.38 5.92
CA CYS A 74 3.19 23.05 7.08
C CYS A 74 3.17 22.15 8.33
N PHE A 75 3.23 20.82 8.18
CA PHE A 75 3.36 19.93 9.33
C PHE A 75 4.83 19.65 9.70
N GLY A 76 5.73 19.69 8.71
CA GLY A 76 7.14 19.34 8.89
C GLY A 76 7.30 17.97 9.53
N THR A 77 8.08 17.89 10.61
CA THR A 77 8.29 16.65 11.38
C THR A 77 7.08 16.22 12.20
N GLN A 78 6.06 17.07 12.30
CA GLN A 78 4.86 16.83 13.11
C GLN A 78 3.73 16.16 12.33
N LEU A 79 3.97 15.80 11.06
CA LEU A 79 3.02 15.06 10.21
C LEU A 79 2.55 13.75 10.88
N SER A 80 3.40 13.15 11.70
CA SER A 80 3.10 11.96 12.51
C SER A 80 1.93 12.14 13.50
N GLN A 81 1.59 13.37 13.87
CA GLN A 81 0.46 13.65 14.78
C GLN A 81 -0.90 13.53 14.10
N VAL A 82 -0.94 13.63 12.76
CA VAL A 82 -2.18 13.61 11.97
C VAL A 82 -2.25 12.46 10.98
N VAL A 83 -1.21 11.62 10.91
CA VAL A 83 -1.22 10.36 10.16
C VAL A 83 -0.97 9.23 11.13
N THR A 84 -2.03 8.79 11.80
CA THR A 84 -1.95 7.86 12.93
C THR A 84 -2.42 6.44 12.60
N LYS A 85 -3.12 6.26 11.48
CA LYS A 85 -3.74 4.99 11.07
C LYS A 85 -3.38 4.62 9.64
N GLY A 86 -3.41 3.32 9.34
CA GLY A 86 -3.23 2.78 7.99
C GLY A 86 -4.21 3.37 7.00
N SER A 87 -5.45 3.61 7.44
CA SER A 87 -6.47 4.27 6.62
C SER A 87 -6.08 5.67 6.16
N THR A 88 -5.39 6.41 7.01
CA THR A 88 -4.94 7.77 6.72
C THR A 88 -3.71 7.74 5.82
N LEU A 89 -2.80 6.80 6.07
CA LEU A 89 -1.61 6.56 5.26
C LEU A 89 -1.99 6.27 3.79
N PHE A 90 -2.85 5.27 3.55
CA PHE A 90 -3.19 4.90 2.17
C PHE A 90 -4.05 5.97 1.49
N LYS A 91 -5.00 6.60 2.20
CA LYS A 91 -5.80 7.69 1.61
C LYS A 91 -4.93 8.88 1.26
N GLY A 92 -3.98 9.22 2.14
CA GLY A 92 -2.94 10.20 1.86
C GLY A 92 -2.21 9.87 0.57
N LEU A 93 -1.62 8.68 0.47
CA LEU A 93 -0.92 8.21 -0.74
C LEU A 93 -1.79 8.28 -2.00
N SER A 94 -3.07 7.90 -1.91
CA SER A 94 -4.01 7.96 -3.05
C SER A 94 -4.31 9.38 -3.55
N LEU A 95 -4.16 10.39 -2.69
CA LEU A 95 -4.34 11.81 -3.02
C LEU A 95 -3.06 12.46 -3.58
N LEU A 96 -1.90 11.79 -3.46
CA LEU A 96 -0.60 12.26 -3.95
C LEU A 96 -0.34 11.73 -5.35
N ALA A 97 -0.61 12.57 -6.36
CA ALA A 97 -0.60 12.16 -7.77
C ALA A 97 0.80 12.08 -8.43
N ASN A 98 1.89 12.33 -7.70
CA ASN A 98 3.25 12.30 -8.25
C ASN A 98 4.28 11.75 -7.24
N GLU A 99 5.38 11.19 -7.77
CA GLU A 99 6.44 10.55 -6.99
C GLU A 99 7.11 11.51 -6.00
N ALA A 100 7.33 12.77 -6.36
CA ALA A 100 8.01 13.73 -5.50
C ALA A 100 7.20 14.09 -4.24
N ASP A 101 5.88 14.15 -4.35
CA ASP A 101 5.02 14.36 -3.18
C ASP A 101 4.96 13.11 -2.30
N GLN A 102 4.88 11.91 -2.91
CA GLN A 102 4.90 10.64 -2.17
C GLN A 102 6.22 10.43 -1.43
N GLU A 103 7.35 10.69 -2.09
CA GLU A 103 8.69 10.64 -1.49
C GLU A 103 8.78 11.60 -0.30
N TYR A 104 8.33 12.85 -0.46
CA TYR A 104 8.32 13.82 0.63
C TYR A 104 7.44 13.36 1.80
N PHE A 105 6.23 12.86 1.50
CA PHE A 105 5.29 12.36 2.49
C PHE A 105 5.86 11.20 3.30
N LEU A 106 6.38 10.17 2.62
CA LEU A 106 6.95 8.98 3.25
C LEU A 106 8.18 9.33 4.11
N ASN A 107 9.09 10.15 3.60
CA ASN A 107 10.28 10.58 4.34
C ASN A 107 9.91 11.46 5.56
N SER A 108 8.87 12.29 5.45
CA SER A 108 8.42 13.16 6.55
C SER A 108 7.74 12.37 7.67
N LEU A 109 7.05 11.28 7.35
CA LEU A 109 6.50 10.36 8.36
C LEU A 109 7.62 9.57 9.04
N GLY A 110 8.56 9.06 8.24
CA GLY A 110 9.63 8.19 8.70
C GLY A 110 9.16 6.78 9.07
N GLN A 111 10.14 5.88 9.21
CA GLN A 111 9.92 4.45 9.40
C GLN A 111 8.99 4.10 10.58
N GLU A 112 9.20 4.71 11.75
CA GLU A 112 8.47 4.34 12.96
C GLU A 112 6.97 4.60 12.83
N VAL A 113 6.60 5.74 12.25
CA VAL A 113 5.21 6.16 12.07
C VAL A 113 4.53 5.29 11.03
N ILE A 114 5.18 5.06 9.88
CA ILE A 114 4.63 4.19 8.83
C ILE A 114 4.37 2.78 9.40
N ARG A 115 5.32 2.20 10.14
CA ARG A 115 5.15 0.89 10.78
C ARG A 115 4.02 0.86 11.81
N LYS A 116 3.85 1.92 12.60
CA LYS A 116 2.75 2.01 13.59
C LYS A 116 1.38 2.14 12.92
N SER A 117 1.32 2.81 11.76
CA SER A 117 0.09 2.96 10.99
C SER A 117 -0.37 1.64 10.35
N ILE A 118 0.55 0.72 10.03
CA ILE A 118 0.22 -0.59 9.44
C ILE A 118 -0.05 -1.61 10.55
N ALA A 119 -1.33 -1.88 10.82
CA ALA A 119 -1.75 -2.82 11.86
C ALA A 119 -2.02 -4.23 11.30
N ASN A 120 -2.38 -4.35 10.03
CA ASN A 120 -2.73 -5.61 9.40
C ASN A 120 -2.30 -5.67 7.91
N VAL A 121 -2.46 -6.84 7.28
CA VAL A 121 -2.05 -7.07 5.89
C VAL A 121 -2.80 -6.18 4.89
N ASN A 122 -4.06 -5.83 5.15
CA ASN A 122 -4.81 -4.96 4.24
C ASN A 122 -4.26 -3.54 4.27
N ASP A 123 -3.85 -3.03 5.44
CA ASP A 123 -3.22 -1.70 5.53
C ASP A 123 -1.93 -1.63 4.69
N LEU A 124 -1.13 -2.71 4.71
CA LEU A 124 0.08 -2.83 3.91
C LEU A 124 -0.24 -2.87 2.41
N VAL A 125 -1.19 -3.72 2.02
CA VAL A 125 -1.60 -3.89 0.62
C VAL A 125 -2.21 -2.61 0.05
N GLU A 126 -3.07 -1.94 0.82
CA GLU A 126 -3.68 -0.67 0.43
C GLU A 126 -2.62 0.41 0.28
N ALA A 127 -1.64 0.49 1.18
CA ALA A 127 -0.53 1.44 1.03
C ALA A 127 0.28 1.17 -0.26
N LEU A 128 0.68 -0.09 -0.51
CA LEU A 128 1.45 -0.48 -1.69
C LEU A 128 0.69 -0.20 -3.00
N THR A 129 -0.63 -0.40 -3.01
CA THR A 129 -1.48 -0.19 -4.20
C THR A 129 -1.42 1.23 -4.76
N TRP A 130 -1.17 2.23 -3.90
CA TRP A 130 -1.21 3.65 -4.29
C TRP A 130 0.16 4.24 -4.58
N LEU A 131 1.24 3.45 -4.53
CA LEU A 131 2.58 3.93 -4.82
C LEU A 131 2.82 3.99 -6.33
N TYR A 132 3.45 5.07 -6.79
CA TYR A 132 3.76 5.28 -8.20
C TYR A 132 5.27 5.19 -8.46
N GLY A 133 5.64 4.78 -9.67
CA GLY A 133 7.03 4.77 -10.12
C GLY A 133 7.91 3.87 -9.28
N LYS A 134 8.83 4.46 -8.50
CA LYS A 134 9.76 3.74 -7.60
C LYS A 134 9.44 3.87 -6.11
N MET A 135 8.23 4.35 -5.78
CA MET A 135 7.86 4.64 -4.40
C MET A 135 7.55 3.37 -3.59
N ASP A 136 7.22 2.26 -4.27
CA ASP A 136 7.16 0.90 -3.74
C ASP A 136 8.48 0.48 -3.09
N ILE A 137 9.60 0.63 -3.80
CA ILE A 137 10.95 0.34 -3.32
C ILE A 137 11.26 1.19 -2.08
N LEU A 138 11.06 2.51 -2.16
CA LEU A 138 11.31 3.41 -1.03
C LEU A 138 10.46 3.03 0.19
N PHE A 139 9.18 2.73 -0.03
CA PHE A 139 8.27 2.36 1.04
C PHE A 139 8.73 1.07 1.73
N ILE A 140 9.09 0.05 0.96
CA ILE A 140 9.59 -1.22 1.48
C ILE A 140 10.95 -1.04 2.18
N GLU A 141 11.85 -0.20 1.67
CA GLU A 141 13.12 0.16 2.33
C GLU A 141 12.87 0.83 3.69
N LEU A 142 11.92 1.77 3.75
CA LEU A 142 11.56 2.46 4.99
C LEU A 142 10.96 1.51 6.03
N ILE A 143 9.99 0.68 5.65
CA ILE A 143 9.37 -0.25 6.61
C ILE A 143 10.22 -1.50 6.85
N GLY A 144 11.13 -1.83 5.96
CA GLY A 144 11.99 -3.01 5.98
C GLY A 144 11.27 -4.32 5.67
N TRP A 145 11.93 -5.19 4.90
CA TRP A 145 11.42 -6.52 4.53
C TRP A 145 10.99 -7.38 5.73
N ASP A 146 11.75 -7.38 6.82
CA ASP A 146 11.38 -8.14 8.03
C ASP A 146 10.02 -7.72 8.61
N PHE A 147 9.59 -6.47 8.38
CA PHE A 147 8.28 -6.02 8.79
C PHE A 147 7.18 -6.54 7.84
N VAL A 148 7.41 -6.48 6.52
CA VAL A 148 6.53 -7.06 5.49
C VAL A 148 6.29 -8.55 5.75
N LEU A 149 7.37 -9.30 5.99
CA LEU A 149 7.32 -10.75 6.20
C LEU A 149 6.45 -11.17 7.40
N LYS A 150 6.30 -10.32 8.43
CA LYS A 150 5.44 -10.62 9.59
C LYS A 150 3.96 -10.73 9.24
N PHE A 151 3.52 -10.13 8.13
CA PHE A 151 2.14 -10.20 7.66
C PHE A 151 1.87 -11.44 6.82
N ILE A 152 2.90 -12.19 6.43
CA ILE A 152 2.78 -13.38 5.58
C ILE A 152 2.75 -14.63 6.44
N ASN A 153 1.55 -15.16 6.65
CA ASN A 153 1.32 -16.36 7.47
C ASN A 153 0.41 -17.41 6.81
N SER A 154 -0.12 -17.10 5.62
CA SER A 154 -1.03 -17.93 4.83
C SER A 154 -0.87 -17.62 3.34
N GLY A 155 -1.30 -18.54 2.48
CA GLY A 155 -1.31 -18.34 1.03
C GLY A 155 -2.18 -17.14 0.63
N ARG A 156 -3.23 -16.84 1.40
CA ARG A 156 -4.03 -15.61 1.24
C ARG A 156 -3.23 -14.34 1.46
N SER A 157 -2.51 -14.23 2.58
CA SER A 157 -1.68 -13.05 2.87
C SER A 157 -0.54 -12.91 1.87
N LEU A 158 0.07 -14.03 1.46
CA LEU A 158 1.12 -14.06 0.45
C LEU A 158 0.58 -13.55 -0.90
N GLY A 159 -0.52 -14.12 -1.38
CA GLY A 159 -1.18 -13.70 -2.62
C GLY A 159 -1.61 -12.23 -2.61
N ALA A 160 -2.15 -11.74 -1.49
CA ALA A 160 -2.56 -10.35 -1.36
C ALA A 160 -1.40 -9.36 -1.50
N ILE A 161 -0.23 -9.68 -0.94
CA ILE A 161 0.97 -8.86 -1.04
C ILE A 161 1.59 -8.97 -2.44
N MET A 162 1.80 -10.18 -2.97
CA MET A 162 2.42 -10.36 -4.28
C MET A 162 1.66 -9.64 -5.39
N LYS A 163 0.32 -9.62 -5.31
CA LYS A 163 -0.55 -8.93 -6.28
C LYS A 163 -0.25 -7.44 -6.44
N VAL A 164 0.31 -6.78 -5.43
CA VAL A 164 0.58 -5.33 -5.43
C VAL A 164 2.06 -5.01 -5.52
N LEU A 165 2.93 -6.02 -5.63
CA LEU A 165 4.35 -5.84 -5.85
C LEU A 165 4.66 -5.82 -7.36
N SER A 166 5.71 -5.11 -7.73
CA SER A 166 6.32 -5.28 -9.05
C SER A 166 6.98 -6.67 -9.16
N GLN A 167 7.25 -7.12 -10.39
CA GLN A 167 7.91 -8.42 -10.62
C GLN A 167 9.28 -8.53 -9.93
N GLU A 168 10.04 -7.42 -9.85
CA GLU A 168 11.34 -7.39 -9.17
C GLU A 168 11.18 -7.58 -7.65
N GLU A 169 10.18 -6.94 -7.05
CA GLU A 169 9.90 -7.03 -5.62
C GLU A 169 9.24 -8.36 -5.24
N GLU A 170 8.37 -8.91 -6.09
CA GLU A 170 7.83 -10.27 -5.92
C GLU A 170 8.98 -11.28 -5.83
N LYS A 171 9.93 -11.19 -6.76
CA LYS A 171 11.10 -12.05 -6.77
C LYS A 171 11.95 -11.90 -5.50
N GLU A 172 12.26 -10.66 -5.11
CA GLU A 172 13.01 -10.37 -3.87
C GLU A 172 12.28 -10.91 -2.64
N LEU A 173 10.94 -10.77 -2.58
CA LEU A 173 10.11 -11.31 -1.50
C LEU A 173 10.24 -12.84 -1.41
N LEU A 174 10.07 -13.54 -2.54
CA LEU A 174 10.17 -15.01 -2.60
C LEU A 174 11.57 -15.49 -2.22
N GLU A 175 12.62 -14.81 -2.67
CA GLU A 175 14.01 -15.10 -2.29
C GLU A 175 14.26 -14.94 -0.79
N ARG A 176 13.76 -13.85 -0.19
CA ARG A 176 13.89 -13.58 1.25
C ARG A 176 13.11 -14.55 2.13
N MET A 177 11.90 -14.92 1.72
CA MET A 177 11.12 -15.93 2.43
C MET A 177 11.80 -17.30 2.37
N GLY A 178 12.37 -17.62 1.21
CA GLY A 178 12.81 -18.96 0.86
C GLY A 178 11.62 -19.90 0.61
N TRP A 179 11.80 -20.82 -0.35
CA TRP A 179 10.77 -21.78 -0.73
C TRP A 179 10.15 -22.59 0.41
N PRO A 180 10.90 -23.07 1.43
CA PRO A 180 10.28 -23.75 2.56
C PRO A 180 9.19 -22.92 3.26
N SER A 181 9.43 -21.62 3.46
CA SER A 181 8.48 -20.72 4.11
C SER A 181 7.29 -20.41 3.21
N VAL A 182 7.52 -20.18 1.91
CA VAL A 182 6.46 -19.98 0.91
C VAL A 182 5.51 -21.18 0.87
N ILE A 183 6.07 -22.38 0.75
CA ILE A 183 5.31 -23.63 0.74
C ILE A 183 4.58 -23.83 2.07
N ASN A 184 5.18 -23.46 3.20
CA ASN A 184 4.54 -23.49 4.52
C ASN A 184 3.40 -22.48 4.68
N CYS A 185 3.29 -21.45 3.85
CA CYS A 185 2.12 -20.57 3.86
C CYS A 185 0.90 -21.23 3.19
N ILE A 186 1.12 -22.18 2.27
CA ILE A 186 0.05 -22.80 1.49
C ILE A 186 -0.40 -24.09 2.17
N GLN A 187 -1.54 -24.04 2.87
CA GLN A 187 -2.03 -25.19 3.65
C GLN A 187 -3.14 -25.96 2.93
N ASP A 188 -3.93 -25.29 2.10
CA ASP A 188 -5.05 -25.87 1.38
C ASP A 188 -5.23 -25.26 -0.02
N ALA A 189 -6.21 -25.78 -0.76
CA ALA A 189 -6.52 -25.31 -2.10
C ALA A 189 -6.97 -23.84 -2.15
N ASP A 190 -7.56 -23.28 -1.08
CA ASP A 190 -7.94 -21.86 -1.04
C ASP A 190 -6.71 -20.97 -0.94
N ASP A 191 -5.75 -21.34 -0.08
CA ASP A 191 -4.45 -20.69 0.02
C ASP A 191 -3.69 -20.75 -1.30
N LEU A 192 -3.70 -21.91 -1.97
CA LEU A 192 -3.04 -22.09 -3.26
C LEU A 192 -3.67 -21.21 -4.35
N MET A 193 -5.01 -21.17 -4.42
CA MET A 193 -5.70 -20.27 -5.35
C MET A 193 -5.36 -18.81 -5.08
N ALA A 194 -5.32 -18.41 -3.80
CA ALA A 194 -4.99 -17.03 -3.45
C ALA A 194 -3.55 -16.68 -3.82
N ALA A 195 -2.60 -17.60 -3.62
CA ALA A 195 -1.22 -17.45 -4.06
C ALA A 195 -1.14 -17.26 -5.59
N PHE A 196 -1.76 -18.14 -6.38
CA PHE A 196 -1.76 -18.02 -7.85
C PHE A 196 -2.41 -16.73 -8.35
N ILE A 197 -3.50 -16.26 -7.71
CA ILE A 197 -4.12 -14.97 -8.07
C ILE A 197 -3.16 -13.79 -7.91
N GLY A 198 -2.19 -13.90 -6.98
CA GLY A 198 -1.23 -12.85 -6.71
C GLY A 198 0.10 -12.98 -7.44
N LEU A 199 0.39 -14.14 -8.05
CA LEU A 199 1.64 -14.39 -8.75
C LEU A 199 1.58 -13.91 -10.21
N GLU A 200 2.72 -13.47 -10.71
CA GLU A 200 2.96 -13.41 -12.16
C GLU A 200 3.02 -14.83 -12.76
N GLN A 201 2.59 -14.98 -14.03
CA GLN A 201 2.40 -16.30 -14.66
C GLN A 201 3.67 -17.18 -14.66
N GLU A 202 4.85 -16.59 -14.78
CA GLU A 202 6.11 -17.35 -14.75
C GLU A 202 6.40 -17.98 -13.37
N SER A 203 5.88 -17.37 -12.30
CA SER A 203 6.02 -17.85 -10.93
C SER A 203 5.05 -18.99 -10.59
N ASP A 204 3.93 -19.12 -11.31
CA ASP A 204 2.94 -20.20 -11.10
C ASP A 204 3.55 -21.58 -11.29
N ARG A 205 4.25 -21.81 -12.41
CA ARG A 205 4.91 -23.10 -12.69
C ARG A 205 5.96 -23.43 -11.65
N LEU A 206 6.75 -22.43 -11.27
CA LEU A 206 7.78 -22.61 -10.26
C LEU A 206 7.16 -22.98 -8.91
N LEU A 207 6.05 -22.36 -8.53
CA LEU A 207 5.32 -22.72 -7.32
C LEU A 207 4.79 -24.16 -7.38
N ILE A 208 4.25 -24.59 -8.53
CA ILE A 208 3.80 -25.98 -8.74
C ILE A 208 4.97 -26.94 -8.55
N ASP A 209 6.10 -26.69 -9.20
CA ASP A 209 7.30 -27.53 -9.10
C ASP A 209 7.80 -27.64 -7.66
N LYS A 210 7.76 -26.52 -6.92
CA LYS A 210 8.15 -26.49 -5.51
C LYS A 210 7.15 -27.23 -4.63
N LEU A 211 5.85 -27.15 -4.89
CA LEU A 211 4.87 -27.98 -4.17
C LEU A 211 5.08 -29.48 -4.40
N VAL A 212 5.55 -29.88 -5.59
CA VAL A 212 5.93 -31.28 -5.87
C VAL A 212 7.23 -31.65 -5.15
N GLU A 213 8.27 -30.83 -5.27
CA GLU A 213 9.59 -31.04 -4.64
C GLU A 213 9.46 -31.23 -3.12
N PHE A 214 8.60 -30.45 -2.48
CA PHE A 214 8.33 -30.51 -1.05
C PHE A 214 7.22 -31.52 -0.67
N ASN A 215 6.76 -32.35 -1.61
CA ASN A 215 5.71 -33.37 -1.43
C ASN A 215 4.40 -32.83 -0.82
N LYS A 216 4.05 -31.57 -1.13
CA LYS A 216 2.90 -30.88 -0.54
C LYS A 216 1.71 -30.76 -1.48
N LEU A 217 1.89 -30.96 -2.79
CA LEU A 217 0.84 -30.75 -3.79
C LEU A 217 -0.43 -31.57 -3.52
N GLN A 218 -0.30 -32.86 -3.21
CA GLN A 218 -1.45 -33.74 -2.89
C GLN A 218 -2.07 -33.45 -1.51
N ALA A 219 -1.31 -32.89 -0.58
CA ALA A 219 -1.85 -32.47 0.72
C ALA A 219 -2.74 -31.22 0.57
N VAL A 220 -2.29 -30.28 -0.26
CA VAL A 220 -2.99 -29.02 -0.57
C VAL A 220 -4.18 -29.25 -1.48
N ILE A 221 -4.05 -30.16 -2.46
CA ILE A 221 -5.11 -30.56 -3.38
C ILE A 221 -5.43 -32.05 -3.12
N PRO A 222 -6.30 -32.38 -2.15
CA PRO A 222 -6.54 -33.76 -1.75
C PRO A 222 -7.43 -34.55 -2.70
N SER A 223 -8.03 -33.92 -3.72
CA SER A 223 -8.94 -34.58 -4.65
C SER A 223 -8.96 -33.95 -6.04
N VAL A 224 -9.46 -34.70 -7.02
CA VAL A 224 -9.71 -34.20 -8.38
C VAL A 224 -10.74 -33.06 -8.40
N ALA A 225 -11.73 -33.08 -7.49
CA ALA A 225 -12.69 -31.99 -7.39
C ALA A 225 -12.03 -30.67 -6.93
N GLU A 226 -11.08 -30.76 -6.00
CA GLU A 226 -10.28 -29.61 -5.56
C GLU A 226 -9.32 -29.13 -6.66
N LEU A 227 -8.72 -30.05 -7.40
CA LEU A 227 -7.90 -29.71 -8.57
C LEU A 227 -8.70 -28.90 -9.59
N ASP A 228 -9.92 -29.37 -9.92
CA ASP A 228 -10.81 -28.66 -10.84
C ASP A 228 -11.22 -27.28 -10.32
N ARG A 229 -11.32 -27.12 -9.00
CA ARG A 229 -11.61 -25.83 -8.36
C ARG A 229 -10.44 -24.86 -8.52
N VAL A 230 -9.22 -25.31 -8.22
CA VAL A 230 -7.98 -24.52 -8.37
C VAL A 230 -7.79 -24.06 -9.82
N CYS A 231 -7.93 -24.99 -10.78
CA CYS A 231 -7.78 -24.70 -12.21
C CYS A 231 -8.78 -23.66 -12.74
N ARG A 232 -9.94 -23.45 -12.10
CA ARG A 232 -10.93 -22.48 -12.59
C ARG A 232 -10.67 -21.05 -12.16
N ARG A 233 -9.83 -20.81 -11.14
CA ARG A 233 -9.74 -19.50 -10.47
C ARG A 233 -8.35 -18.90 -10.36
N GLY A 234 -7.29 -19.69 -10.56
CA GLY A 234 -5.93 -19.22 -10.27
C GLY A 234 -4.97 -19.17 -11.45
N LEU A 235 -5.21 -19.88 -12.56
CA LEU A 235 -4.14 -20.18 -13.51
C LEU A 235 -4.49 -19.86 -14.96
N GLY A 236 -3.46 -19.57 -15.76
CA GLY A 236 -3.54 -19.51 -17.22
C GLY A 236 -3.78 -20.89 -17.85
N ALA A 237 -4.25 -20.93 -19.10
CA ALA A 237 -4.62 -22.19 -19.78
C ALA A 237 -3.47 -23.20 -19.87
N GLU A 238 -2.23 -22.72 -20.08
CA GLU A 238 -1.05 -23.57 -20.12
C GLU A 238 -0.73 -24.15 -18.74
N ASP A 239 -0.79 -23.34 -17.69
CA ASP A 239 -0.45 -23.76 -16.32
C ASP A 239 -1.52 -24.66 -15.71
N ILE A 240 -2.78 -24.51 -16.12
CA ILE A 240 -3.86 -25.48 -15.85
C ILE A 240 -3.49 -26.85 -16.41
N THR A 241 -3.04 -26.88 -17.67
CA THR A 241 -2.65 -28.13 -18.34
C THR A 241 -1.47 -28.76 -17.60
N TYR A 242 -0.45 -27.94 -17.29
CA TYR A 242 0.72 -28.37 -16.54
C TYR A 242 0.37 -28.94 -15.16
N LEU A 243 -0.42 -28.22 -14.36
CA LEU A 243 -0.84 -28.65 -13.03
C LEU A 243 -1.59 -30.00 -13.09
N ARG A 244 -2.50 -30.17 -14.06
CA ARG A 244 -3.26 -31.41 -14.24
C ARG A 244 -2.37 -32.60 -14.58
N GLU A 245 -1.45 -32.43 -15.53
CA GLU A 245 -0.52 -33.49 -15.92
C GLU A 245 0.41 -33.87 -14.76
N THR A 246 0.93 -32.87 -14.04
CA THR A 246 1.79 -33.08 -12.87
C THR A 246 1.04 -33.80 -11.75
N TYR A 247 -0.19 -33.37 -11.44
CA TYR A 247 -1.01 -34.03 -10.43
C TYR A 247 -1.36 -35.47 -10.80
N GLN A 248 -1.69 -35.75 -12.06
CA GLN A 248 -1.95 -37.11 -12.54
C GLN A 248 -0.74 -38.03 -12.40
N LYS A 249 0.47 -37.55 -12.71
CA LYS A 249 1.71 -38.33 -12.54
C LYS A 249 1.91 -38.75 -11.08
N LEU A 250 1.58 -37.87 -10.13
CA LEU A 250 1.68 -38.17 -8.70
C LEU A 250 0.62 -39.15 -8.18
N LEU A 251 -0.53 -39.30 -8.84
CA LEU A 251 -1.54 -40.29 -8.47
C LEU A 251 -1.15 -41.72 -8.89
N VAL A 252 -0.27 -41.84 -9.88
CA VAL A 252 0.16 -43.14 -10.44
C VAL A 252 1.48 -43.62 -9.80
N ALA A 253 2.23 -42.71 -9.18
CA ALA A 253 3.48 -42.99 -8.46
C ALA A 253 3.22 -43.49 -7.03
#